data_AF-A0A2R7KIJ5-F1
#
_entry.id   AF-A0A2R7KIJ5-F1
#
_cell.length_a   1.000
_cell.length_b   1.000
_cell.length_c   1.000
_cell.angle_alpha   90.00
_cell.angle_beta   90.00
_cell.angle_gamma   90.00
#
_symmetry.space_group_name_H-M   'P 1'
#
loop_
_entity.id
_entity.type
_entity.pdbx_description
1 polymer ?
#
loop_
_entity_poly.entity_id
_entity_poly.type
_entity_poly.pdbx_seq_one_letter_code
_entity_poly.pdbx_strand_id
1 'polypeptide(L)' 'MIIGQFILLAVVLIYIIYGIVKTLKNNKLSLLHKIVWIAIIVLLPVLGTSAYLRTTFIPRP' A
#
# COMPACT_ATOMS: atom_id res chain seq x y z
N MET A 1 -13.69 8.17 -22.81
CA MET A 1 -12.28 8.17 -22.37
C MET A 1 -12.08 8.77 -20.98
N ILE A 2 -12.65 9.95 -20.68
CA ILE A 2 -12.45 10.66 -19.40
C ILE A 2 -12.97 9.88 -18.17
N ILE A 3 -14.14 9.24 -18.26
CA ILE A 3 -14.74 8.45 -17.17
C ILE A 3 -13.82 7.32 -16.70
N GLY A 4 -13.14 6.64 -17.63
CA GLY A 4 -12.21 5.55 -17.30
C GLY A 4 -11.01 6.03 -16.49
N GLN A 5 -10.51 7.24 -16.75
CA GLN A 5 -9.38 7.82 -16.00
C GLN A 5 -9.78 8.14 -14.55
N PHE A 6 -10.99 8.65 -14.32
CA PHE A 6 -11.49 8.91 -12.97
C PHE A 6 -11.67 7.62 -12.16
N ILE A 7 -12.18 6.56 -12.79
CA ILE A 7 -12.32 5.25 -12.14
C ILE A 7 -10.93 4.71 -11.78
N LEU A 8 -9.98 4.78 -12.71
CA LEU A 8 -8.62 4.28 -12.48
C LEU A 8 -7.91 5.07 -11.38
N LEU A 9 -8.08 6.39 -11.35
CA LEU A 9 -7.58 7.26 -10.29
C LEU A 9 -8.20 6.88 -8.92
N ALA A 10 -9.52 6.69 -8.86
CA ALA A 10 -10.20 6.29 -7.63
C ALA A 10 -9.70 4.94 -7.11
N VAL A 11 -9.51 3.96 -8.00
CA VAL A 11 -8.96 2.64 -7.63
C VAL A 11 -7.53 2.77 -7.10
N VAL A 12 -6.67 3.56 -7.76
CA VAL A 12 -5.30 3.80 -7.32
C VAL A 12 -5.28 4.45 -5.93
N LEU A 13 -6.11 5.46 -5.69
CA LEU A 13 -6.20 6.12 -4.39
C LEU A 13 -6.66 5.17 -3.28
N ILE A 14 -7.69 4.36 -3.54
CA ILE A 14 -8.15 3.34 -2.59
C ILE A 14 -7.02 2.36 -2.27
N TYR A 15 -6.25 1.96 -3.28
CA TYR A 15 -5.14 1.02 -3.11
C TYR A 15 -4.00 1.59 -2.27
N ILE A 16 -3.62 2.85 -2.49
CA ILE A 16 -2.63 3.57 -1.67
C ILE A 16 -3.09 3.64 -0.22
N ILE A 17 -4.34 4.08 0.01
CA ILE A 17 -4.92 4.20 1.35
C ILE A 17 -4.90 2.85 2.06
N TYR A 18 -5.29 1.78 1.37
CA TYR A 18 -5.23 0.43 1.90
C TYR A 18 -3.81 0.03 2.33
N GLY A 19 -2.82 0.25 1.47
CA GLY A 19 -1.41 -0.04 1.75
C GLY A 19 -0.89 0.71 2.98
N ILE A 20 -1.17 2.02 3.07
CA ILE A 20 -0.76 2.86 4.20
C ILE A 20 -1.44 2.38 5.49
N VAL A 21 -2.76 2.17 5.48
CA VAL A 21 -3.51 1.70 6.67
C VAL A 21 -2.96 0.35 7.15
N LYS A 22 -2.66 -0.57 6.23
CA LYS A 22 -2.08 -1.88 6.58
C LYS A 22 -0.66 -1.75 7.12
N THR A 23 0.12 -0.78 6.65
CA THR A 23 1.46 -0.47 7.15
C THR A 23 1.42 0.11 8.56
N LEU A 24 0.53 1.07 8.80
CA LEU A 24 0.36 1.69 10.11
C LEU A 24 -0.12 0.71 11.18
N LYS A 25 -1.10 -0.14 10.83
CA LYS A 25 -1.67 -1.18 11.72
C LYS A 25 -0.71 -2.34 12.02
N ASN A 26 0.46 -2.41 11.36
CA ASN A 26 1.42 -3.47 11.61
C ASN A 26 2.27 -3.15 12.84
N ASN A 27 2.02 -3.85 13.95
CA ASN A 27 2.75 -3.66 15.21
C ASN A 27 4.13 -4.32 15.22
N LYS A 28 4.47 -5.13 14.22
CA LYS A 28 5.77 -5.80 14.12
C LYS A 28 6.86 -4.93 13.47
N LEU A 29 6.47 -3.85 12.80
CA LEU A 29 7.40 -2.94 12.12
C LEU A 29 7.81 -1.80 13.05
N SER A 30 9.10 -1.50 13.09
CA SER A 30 9.59 -0.29 13.75
C SER A 30 9.14 0.97 13.00
N LEU A 31 9.15 2.10 13.70
CA LEU A 31 8.68 3.38 13.17
C LEU A 31 9.40 3.77 11.86
N LEU A 32 10.73 3.58 11.80
CA LEU A 32 11.52 3.86 10.59
C LEU A 32 11.11 2.98 9.42
N HIS A 33 10.86 1.68 9.63
CA HIS A 33 10.41 0.79 8.56
C HIS A 33 9.03 1.17 8.04
N LYS A 34 8.13 1.63 8.91
CA LYS A 34 6.81 2.13 8.48
C LYS A 34 6.94 3.34 7.58
N ILE A 35 7.81 4.30 7.94
CA ILE A 35 8.06 5.51 7.14
C ILE A 35 8.60 5.14 5.76
N VAL A 36 9.59 4.24 5.69
CA VAL A 36 10.17 3.77 4.42
C VAL A 36 9.09 3.11 3.55
N TRP A 37 8.27 2.23 4.12
CA TRP A 37 7.21 1.57 3.36
C TRP A 37 6.12 2.54 2.89
N ILE A 38 5.73 3.51 3.71
CA ILE A 38 4.78 4.54 3.30
C ILE A 38 5.35 5.37 2.14
N ALA A 39 6.63 5.75 2.20
CA ALA A 39 7.29 6.47 1.11
C ALA A 39 7.28 5.65 -0.20
N ILE A 40 7.60 4.34 -0.12
CA ILE A 40 7.55 3.43 -1.28
C ILE A 40 6.11 3.31 -1.82
N ILE A 41 5.10 3.18 -0.96
CA ILE A 41 3.68 3.08 -1.36
C ILE A 41 3.22 4.37 -2.05
N VAL A 42 3.64 5.54 -1.58
CA VAL A 42 3.25 6.81 -2.21
C VAL A 42 3.94 7.02 -3.56
N LEU A 43 5.24 6.71 -3.66
CA LEU A 43 6.02 6.87 -4.90
C LEU A 43 5.68 5.82 -5.95
N LEU A 44 5.36 4.60 -5.53
CA LEU A 44 5.03 3.47 -6.38
C LEU A 44 3.74 2.79 -5.88
N PRO A 45 2.56 3.38 -6.13
CA PRO A 45 1.28 2.92 -5.58
C PRO A 45 1.01 1.41 -5.70
N VAL A 46 1.08 0.91 -6.93
CA VAL A 46 0.73 -0.47 -7.25
C VAL A 46 1.82 -1.43 -6.78
N LEU A 47 3.07 -1.15 -7.15
CA LEU A 47 4.22 -2.01 -6.84
C LEU A 47 4.56 -2.00 -5.35
N GLY A 48 4.58 -0.82 -4.73
CA GLY A 48 4.92 -0.61 -3.33
C GLY A 48 3.92 -1.27 -2.39
N THR A 49 2.61 -1.08 -2.62
CA THR A 49 1.57 -1.75 -1.83
C THR A 49 1.61 -3.27 -2.01
N SER A 50 1.76 -3.76 -3.25
CA SER A 50 1.88 -5.20 -3.52
C SER A 50 3.11 -5.82 -2.85
N ALA A 51 4.26 -5.17 -2.95
CA ALA A 51 5.51 -5.62 -2.33
C ALA A 51 5.37 -5.64 -0.80
N TYR A 52 4.83 -4.58 -0.20
CA TYR A 52 4.57 -4.51 1.24
C TYR A 52 3.69 -5.68 1.70
N LEU A 53 2.55 -5.89 1.04
CA LEU A 53 1.61 -6.95 1.39
C LEU A 53 2.23 -8.35 1.23
N ARG A 54 3.04 -8.56 0.20
CA ARG A 54 3.74 -9.82 -0.02
C ARG A 54 4.75 -10.12 1.09
N THR A 55 5.53 -9.12 1.51
CA THR A 55 6.52 -9.28 2.60
C THR A 55 5.89 -9.52 3.97
N THR A 56 4.63 -9.12 4.13
CA THR A 56 3.88 -9.27 5.39
C THR A 56 2.84 -10.39 5.35
N PHE A 57 2.83 -11.18 4.28
CA PHE A 57 1.93 -12.32 4.14
C PHE A 57 2.30 -13.42 5.15
N ILE A 58 1.37 -13.70 6.06
CA ILE A 58 1.45 -14.84 6.97
C ILE A 58 0.47 -15.88 6.42
N PRO A 59 0.93 -17.02 5.88
CA PRO A 59 0.03 -18.08 5.45
C PRO A 59 -0.81 -18.53 6.65
N ARG A 60 -2.13 -18.56 6.47
CA ARG A 60 -3.03 -19.18 7.46
C ARG A 60 -2.96 -20.70 7.26
N PRO A 61 -2.82 -21.48 8.34
CA PRO A 61 -2.80 -22.95 8.27
C PRO A 61 -4.12 -23.53 7.76
#